data_AF-A0A022XEQ8-F1
#
_entry.id   AF-A0A022XEQ8-F1
#
_cell.length_a   1.000
_cell.length_b   1.000
_cell.length_c   1.000
_cell.angle_alpha   90.00
_cell.angle_beta   90.00
_cell.angle_gamma   90.00
#
_symmetry.space_group_name_H-M   'P 1'
#
loop_
_entity.id
_entity.type
_entity.pdbx_description
1 polymer ?
#
loop_
_entity_poly.entity_id
_entity_poly.type
_entity_poly.pdbx_seq_one_letter_code
_entity_poly.pdbx_strand_id
1 'polypeptide(L)'
;MPKKPAKETAKLTSKVAARSREETPAQKTPNWPALRPLPPTSDLCLTPILPSQIYIIRNLFSSALCKTYISFLANLPLITTPGRPKKNEALRVNDRFQVDDASFAELLWSGTGLKELICSSASQSESEDDGEKVDWDGEVLGLNPNIRIYRYTKGQFFRQHYDESVQVMHGTPPVKGRTSWTLLIYLSTCSGGETAFYPELGLGSKKGKAQCQPEPVVVGMETGMALLHRHGDECLLHEGREVTGGEKWVIRSDLVVRR
;
A
#
# COMPACT_ATOMS: atom_id res chain seq x y z
N MET A 1 15.63 -71.95 -15.79
CA MET A 1 14.90 -70.73 -16.25
C MET A 1 14.56 -69.87 -15.04
N PRO A 2 14.65 -68.54 -15.16
CA PRO A 2 15.23 -67.69 -14.12
C PRO A 2 14.21 -66.99 -13.20
N LYS A 3 14.73 -66.63 -12.02
CA LYS A 3 14.08 -65.93 -10.90
C LYS A 3 13.63 -64.51 -11.29
N LYS A 4 12.45 -64.11 -10.84
CA LYS A 4 11.91 -62.74 -10.93
C LYS A 4 12.79 -61.75 -10.15
N PRO A 5 13.11 -60.56 -10.69
CA PRO A 5 13.77 -59.51 -9.93
C PRO A 5 12.75 -58.64 -9.18
N ALA A 6 13.14 -58.23 -7.97
CA ALA A 6 12.42 -57.30 -7.10
C ALA A 6 12.46 -55.87 -7.67
N LYS A 7 11.35 -55.12 -7.54
CA LYS A 7 11.30 -53.69 -7.86
C LYS A 7 11.80 -52.87 -6.68
N GLU A 8 12.93 -52.21 -6.88
CA GLU A 8 13.51 -51.21 -5.98
C GLU A 8 12.83 -49.85 -6.22
N THR A 9 12.29 -49.23 -5.18
CA THR A 9 11.65 -47.92 -5.21
C THR A 9 12.68 -46.80 -5.07
N ALA A 10 13.06 -46.18 -6.19
CA ALA A 10 13.94 -45.02 -6.19
C ALA A 10 13.18 -43.75 -5.73
N LYS A 11 13.59 -43.17 -4.61
CA LYS A 11 13.18 -41.84 -4.13
C LYS A 11 13.73 -40.76 -5.08
N LEU A 12 12.85 -40.06 -5.79
CA LEU A 12 13.20 -38.82 -6.50
C LEU A 12 13.47 -37.72 -5.47
N THR A 13 14.72 -37.26 -5.39
CA THR A 13 15.11 -36.03 -4.70
C THR A 13 15.15 -34.90 -5.73
N SER A 14 14.20 -33.97 -5.63
CA SER A 14 14.16 -32.77 -6.48
C SER A 14 15.19 -31.75 -5.99
N LYS A 15 16.31 -31.62 -6.71
CA LYS A 15 17.23 -30.50 -6.59
C LYS A 15 16.57 -29.24 -7.15
N VAL A 16 16.19 -28.31 -6.28
CA VAL A 16 15.78 -26.96 -6.67
C VAL A 16 17.02 -26.20 -7.14
N ALA A 17 17.11 -25.93 -8.43
CA ALA A 17 18.14 -25.09 -9.01
C ALA A 17 17.91 -23.63 -8.61
N ALA A 18 18.88 -23.06 -7.89
CA ALA A 18 18.92 -21.64 -7.57
C ALA A 18 19.04 -20.82 -8.86
N ARG A 19 18.03 -20.00 -9.17
CA ARG A 19 18.11 -18.96 -10.20
C ARG A 19 18.93 -17.80 -9.64
N SER A 20 20.09 -17.55 -10.25
CA SER A 20 20.89 -16.34 -10.04
C SER A 20 20.06 -15.10 -10.39
N ARG A 21 19.96 -14.15 -9.46
CA ARG A 21 19.43 -12.80 -9.71
C ARG A 21 20.37 -12.10 -10.67
N GLU A 22 19.88 -11.73 -11.85
CA GLU A 22 20.52 -10.71 -12.69
C GLU A 22 20.44 -9.38 -11.93
N GLU A 23 21.59 -8.72 -11.73
CA GLU A 23 21.67 -7.40 -11.12
C GLU A 23 21.15 -6.36 -12.11
N THR A 24 19.97 -5.81 -11.82
CA THR A 24 19.42 -4.65 -12.54
C THR A 24 20.35 -3.44 -12.34
N PRO A 25 20.65 -2.65 -13.38
CA PRO A 25 21.46 -1.44 -13.22
C PRO A 25 20.86 -0.54 -12.14
N ALA A 26 21.70 0.03 -11.27
CA ALA A 26 21.28 0.92 -10.19
C ALA A 26 20.43 2.06 -10.76
N GLN A 27 19.12 2.01 -10.51
CA GLN A 27 18.18 2.99 -11.00
C GLN A 27 18.47 4.31 -10.26
N LYS A 28 18.81 5.37 -11.00
CA LYS A 28 19.13 6.67 -10.40
C LYS A 28 17.89 7.20 -9.67
N THR A 29 18.03 7.49 -8.38
CA THR A 29 16.94 8.03 -7.56
C THR A 29 16.61 9.48 -7.97
N PRO A 30 15.33 9.89 -7.94
CA PRO A 30 14.95 11.27 -8.21
C PRO A 30 15.47 12.24 -7.12
N ASN A 31 15.72 13.49 -7.51
CA ASN A 31 16.01 14.57 -6.56
C ASN A 31 14.71 15.09 -5.95
N TRP A 32 14.17 14.40 -4.96
CA TRP A 32 12.90 14.75 -4.31
C TRP A 32 12.92 16.18 -3.75
N PRO A 33 11.85 16.98 -3.95
CA PRO A 33 11.69 18.26 -3.27
C PRO A 33 11.73 18.08 -1.74
N ALA A 34 12.01 19.16 -1.00
CA ALA A 34 11.91 19.12 0.45
C ALA A 34 10.45 18.87 0.89
N LEU A 35 10.25 18.06 1.94
CA LEU A 35 8.94 17.84 2.58
C LEU A 35 8.53 19.03 3.47
N ARG A 36 8.55 20.25 2.92
CA ARG A 36 8.17 21.48 3.62
C ARG A 36 7.52 22.48 2.66
N PRO A 37 6.57 23.32 3.12
CA PRO A 37 6.04 23.37 4.49
C PRO A 37 5.07 22.22 4.80
N LEU A 38 5.05 21.76 6.05
CA LEU A 38 4.04 20.82 6.57
C LEU A 38 3.13 21.51 7.58
N PRO A 39 1.90 21.01 7.76
CA PRO A 39 1.07 21.37 8.90
C PRO A 39 1.74 20.96 10.22
N PRO A 40 1.35 21.59 11.35
CA PRO A 40 1.80 21.18 12.68
C PRO A 40 1.46 19.70 12.93
N THR A 41 2.40 18.94 13.51
CA THR A 41 2.18 17.52 13.82
C THR A 41 1.10 17.31 14.89
N SER A 42 0.83 18.32 15.72
CA SER A 42 -0.28 18.35 16.69
C SER A 42 -1.66 18.27 16.05
N ASP A 43 -1.77 18.64 14.77
CA ASP A 43 -3.05 18.68 14.05
C ASP A 43 -3.32 17.35 13.33
N LEU A 44 -2.36 16.43 13.35
CA LEU A 44 -2.49 15.11 12.74
C LEU A 44 -3.27 14.19 13.68
N CYS A 45 -4.28 13.54 13.12
CA CYS A 45 -5.09 12.56 13.83
C CYS A 45 -5.31 11.35 12.92
N LEU A 46 -5.24 10.16 13.52
CA LEU A 46 -5.55 8.90 12.85
C LEU A 46 -7.04 8.62 13.03
N THR A 47 -7.82 8.82 11.96
CA THR A 47 -9.29 8.64 12.01
C THR A 47 -9.66 7.28 11.41
N PRO A 48 -10.39 6.41 12.14
CA PRO A 48 -10.90 5.16 11.59
C PRO A 48 -12.04 5.43 10.59
N ILE A 49 -11.95 4.84 9.40
CA ILE A 49 -13.08 4.75 8.46
C ILE A 49 -13.77 3.40 8.60
N LEU A 50 -12.97 2.34 8.73
CA LEU A 50 -13.40 1.00 9.10
C LEU A 50 -12.43 0.50 10.17
N PRO A 51 -12.83 0.39 11.44
CA PRO A 51 -11.95 0.00 12.53
C PRO A 51 -11.14 -1.25 12.21
N SER A 52 -9.87 -1.27 12.61
CA SER A 52 -8.90 -2.33 12.31
C SER A 52 -8.58 -2.57 10.83
N GLN A 53 -9.21 -1.89 9.87
CA GLN A 53 -9.05 -2.18 8.44
C GLN A 53 -8.62 -0.97 7.62
N ILE A 54 -9.19 0.20 7.90
CA ILE A 54 -9.04 1.41 7.09
C ILE A 54 -8.96 2.64 8.00
N TYR A 55 -7.86 3.38 7.89
CA TYR A 55 -7.63 4.63 8.61
C TYR A 55 -7.22 5.74 7.64
N ILE A 56 -7.51 6.98 8.00
CA ILE A 56 -7.03 8.15 7.27
C ILE A 56 -6.31 9.13 8.20
N ILE A 57 -5.42 9.91 7.61
CA ILE A 57 -4.73 11.03 8.26
C ILE A 57 -4.94 12.24 7.36
N ARG A 58 -5.70 13.22 7.83
CA ARG A 58 -5.93 14.47 7.10
C ARG A 58 -4.74 15.40 7.27
N ASN A 59 -4.52 16.26 6.28
CA ASN A 59 -3.48 17.29 6.31
C ASN A 59 -2.08 16.75 6.62
N LEU A 60 -1.75 15.52 6.19
CA LEU A 60 -0.38 15.01 6.31
C LEU A 60 0.57 15.89 5.49
N PHE A 61 0.15 16.25 4.26
CA PHE A 61 0.84 17.24 3.43
C PHE A 61 0.03 18.53 3.37
N SER A 62 0.72 19.66 3.32
CA SER A 62 0.07 20.94 3.00
C SER A 62 -0.30 21.02 1.52
N SER A 63 -1.34 21.78 1.18
CA SER A 63 -1.70 22.02 -0.23
C SER A 63 -0.57 22.63 -1.06
N ALA A 64 0.31 23.43 -0.45
CA ALA A 64 1.48 24.00 -1.12
C ALA A 64 2.53 22.92 -1.43
N LEU A 65 2.76 22.00 -0.48
CA LEU A 65 3.65 20.87 -0.69
C LEU A 65 3.13 19.93 -1.77
N CYS A 66 1.83 19.62 -1.75
CA CYS A 66 1.18 18.81 -2.78
C CYS A 66 1.38 19.39 -4.19
N LYS A 67 1.17 20.71 -4.37
CA LYS A 67 1.42 21.39 -5.65
C LYS A 67 2.88 21.29 -6.10
N THR A 68 3.82 21.47 -5.17
CA THR A 68 5.26 21.34 -5.44
C THR A 68 5.61 19.94 -5.91
N TYR A 69 5.09 18.93 -5.20
CA TYR A 69 5.30 17.54 -5.57
C TYR A 69 4.63 17.19 -6.91
N ILE A 70 3.40 17.59 -7.18
CA ILE A 70 2.75 17.36 -8.48
C ILE A 70 3.59 17.96 -9.62
N SER A 71 4.07 19.20 -9.46
CA SER A 71 4.91 19.86 -10.46
C SER A 71 6.21 19.08 -10.70
N PHE A 72 6.87 18.60 -9.65
CA PHE A 72 8.06 17.77 -9.76
C PHE A 72 7.76 16.41 -10.42
N LEU A 73 6.76 15.69 -9.92
CA LEU A 73 6.38 14.35 -10.35
C LEU A 73 5.95 14.31 -11.82
N ALA A 74 5.33 15.37 -12.33
CA ALA A 74 4.96 15.51 -13.73
C ALA A 74 6.15 15.47 -14.70
N ASN A 75 7.37 15.72 -14.22
CA ASN A 75 8.59 15.64 -15.01
C ASN A 75 9.29 14.27 -14.93
N LEU A 76 8.78 13.33 -14.13
CA LEU A 76 9.31 11.97 -14.09
C LEU A 76 8.88 11.17 -15.33
N PRO A 77 9.62 10.12 -15.72
CA PRO A 77 9.25 9.28 -16.84
C PRO A 77 8.14 8.29 -16.43
N LEU A 78 6.91 8.78 -16.22
CA LEU A 78 5.78 7.90 -15.95
C LEU A 78 5.44 7.04 -17.18
N ILE A 79 5.16 5.76 -16.95
CA ILE A 79 4.78 4.81 -18.00
C ILE A 79 3.33 4.40 -17.77
N THR A 80 2.49 4.55 -18.81
CA THR A 80 1.12 4.07 -18.78
C THR A 80 1.09 2.55 -18.76
N THR A 81 0.36 1.97 -17.82
CA THR A 81 0.19 0.52 -17.73
C THR A 81 -0.55 -0.04 -18.94
N PRO A 82 -0.22 -1.26 -19.41
CA PRO A 82 -0.92 -1.86 -20.53
C PRO A 82 -2.37 -2.16 -20.15
N GLY A 83 -3.32 -1.83 -21.04
CA GLY A 83 -4.74 -2.10 -20.83
C GLY A 83 -5.13 -3.59 -20.84
N ARG A 84 -4.16 -4.49 -21.00
CA ARG A 84 -4.33 -5.95 -20.80
C ARG A 84 -3.38 -6.39 -19.68
N PRO A 85 -3.90 -6.91 -18.56
CA PRO A 85 -3.06 -7.35 -17.46
C PRO A 85 -2.31 -8.62 -17.84
N LYS A 86 -1.17 -8.87 -17.19
CA LYS A 86 -0.53 -10.19 -17.24
C LYS A 86 -1.36 -11.19 -16.45
N LYS A 87 -1.06 -12.49 -16.64
CA LYS A 87 -1.67 -13.56 -15.84
C LYS A 87 -1.45 -13.26 -14.35
N ASN A 88 -2.52 -13.27 -13.56
CA ASN A 88 -2.56 -12.95 -12.12
C ASN A 88 -2.29 -11.48 -11.76
N GLU A 89 -2.28 -10.56 -12.72
CA GLU A 89 -2.31 -9.12 -12.41
C GLU A 89 -3.74 -8.60 -12.55
N ALA A 90 -4.12 -7.67 -11.68
CA ALA A 90 -5.39 -6.98 -11.82
C ALA A 90 -5.34 -5.93 -12.94
N LEU A 91 -6.47 -5.79 -13.64
CA LEU A 91 -6.63 -4.85 -14.75
C LEU A 91 -6.51 -3.41 -14.22
N ARG A 92 -5.57 -2.66 -14.79
CA ARG A 92 -5.34 -1.27 -14.43
C ARG A 92 -4.92 -0.47 -15.65
N VAL A 93 -5.36 0.78 -15.69
CA VAL A 93 -4.92 1.76 -16.67
C VAL A 93 -4.57 3.00 -15.88
N ASN A 94 -3.28 3.28 -15.72
CA ASN A 94 -2.76 4.46 -15.02
C ASN A 94 -1.33 4.74 -15.44
N ASP A 95 -0.85 5.95 -15.24
CA ASP A 95 0.55 6.28 -15.40
C ASP A 95 1.30 5.97 -14.11
N ARG A 96 2.45 5.30 -14.23
CA ARG A 96 3.19 4.78 -13.09
C ARG A 96 4.68 5.09 -13.19
N PHE A 97 5.26 5.53 -12.09
CA PHE A 97 6.69 5.54 -11.86
C PHE A 97 6.99 4.72 -10.60
N GLN A 98 8.10 3.97 -10.59
CA GLN A 98 8.52 3.17 -9.44
C GLN A 98 10.03 3.29 -9.28
N VAL A 99 10.47 3.44 -8.04
CA VAL A 99 11.88 3.49 -7.66
C VAL A 99 12.08 2.86 -6.28
N ASP A 100 13.22 2.23 -6.06
CA ASP A 100 13.66 1.81 -4.73
C ASP A 100 14.50 2.93 -4.11
N ASP A 101 14.00 3.57 -3.06
CA ASP A 101 14.61 4.74 -2.42
C ASP A 101 14.36 4.75 -0.91
N ALA A 102 15.25 4.08 -0.17
CA ALA A 102 15.18 4.00 1.28
C ALA A 102 15.34 5.36 1.98
N SER A 103 16.11 6.29 1.40
CA SER A 103 16.30 7.62 1.96
C SER A 103 15.01 8.45 1.89
N PHE A 104 14.29 8.39 0.76
CA PHE A 104 13.00 9.07 0.65
C PHE A 104 11.91 8.39 1.49
N ALA A 105 11.92 7.06 1.60
CA ALA A 105 11.01 6.35 2.50
C ALA A 105 11.20 6.77 3.96
N GLU A 106 12.45 6.88 4.43
CA GLU A 106 12.76 7.38 5.77
C GLU A 106 12.37 8.85 5.95
N LEU A 107 12.60 9.69 4.92
CA LEU A 107 12.19 11.09 4.94
C LEU A 107 10.67 11.24 5.06
N LEU A 108 9.88 10.41 4.36
CA LEU A 108 8.43 10.37 4.52
C LEU A 108 8.03 9.89 5.92
N TRP A 109 8.68 8.84 6.43
CA TRP A 109 8.35 8.24 7.72
C TRP A 109 8.60 9.20 8.89
N SER A 110 9.84 9.66 9.05
CA SER A 110 10.25 10.50 10.18
C SER A 110 10.08 12.00 9.93
N GLY A 111 9.94 12.44 8.67
CA GLY A 111 9.88 13.87 8.32
C GLY A 111 8.48 14.48 8.32
N THR A 112 7.42 13.67 8.41
CA THR A 112 6.02 14.09 8.19
C THR A 112 5.12 14.04 9.42
N GLY A 113 5.60 13.55 10.56
CA GLY A 113 4.77 13.25 11.73
C GLY A 113 4.11 11.86 11.69
N LEU A 114 4.28 11.13 10.57
CA LEU A 114 3.68 9.81 10.38
C LEU A 114 4.22 8.81 11.40
N LYS A 115 5.54 8.79 11.63
CA LYS A 115 6.17 7.90 12.63
C LYS A 115 5.58 8.10 14.01
N GLU A 116 5.52 9.35 14.48
CA GLU A 116 5.02 9.69 15.81
C GLU A 116 3.55 9.26 15.97
N LEU A 117 2.72 9.52 14.96
CA LEU A 117 1.29 9.17 14.98
C LEU A 117 1.07 7.64 14.98
N ILE A 118 1.77 6.91 14.11
CA ILE A 118 1.62 5.45 14.01
C ILE A 118 2.19 4.75 15.25
N CYS A 119 3.37 5.13 15.73
CA CYS A 119 3.95 4.53 16.93
C CYS A 119 3.13 4.84 18.19
N SER A 120 2.59 6.06 18.33
CA SER A 120 1.76 6.40 19.48
C SER A 120 0.45 5.61 19.49
N SER A 121 -0.26 5.50 18.36
CA SER A 121 -1.49 4.70 18.23
C SER A 121 -1.31 3.19 18.50
N ALA A 122 -0.08 2.66 18.34
CA ALA A 122 0.25 1.29 18.69
C ALA A 122 0.45 1.08 20.21
N SER A 123 0.72 2.16 20.96
CA SER A 123 1.14 2.13 22.36
C SER A 123 0.10 2.63 23.37
N GLN A 124 -1.03 3.17 22.90
CA GLN A 124 -2.09 3.67 23.78
C GLN A 124 -2.62 2.53 24.68
N SER A 125 -2.54 2.76 26.00
CA SER A 125 -3.05 1.87 27.05
C SER A 125 -4.55 2.07 27.25
N GLU A 126 -5.23 1.06 27.79
CA GLU A 126 -6.66 1.04 28.15
C GLU A 126 -7.04 2.02 29.29
N SER A 127 -6.68 3.30 29.16
CA SER A 127 -7.23 4.37 30.01
C SER A 127 -8.47 4.96 29.34
N GLU A 128 -9.47 5.25 30.17
CA GLU A 128 -10.90 5.45 29.86
C GLU A 128 -11.26 6.68 29.00
N ASP A 129 -10.32 7.26 28.24
CA ASP A 129 -10.55 8.46 27.42
C ASP A 129 -10.03 8.25 25.96
N ASP A 130 -10.94 7.74 25.13
CA ASP A 130 -11.12 8.02 23.69
C ASP A 130 -10.10 7.55 22.61
N GLY A 131 -9.38 6.43 22.78
CA GLY A 131 -8.62 5.82 21.68
C GLY A 131 -8.48 4.30 21.70
N GLU A 132 -8.96 3.62 20.65
CA GLU A 132 -8.71 2.18 20.44
C GLU A 132 -7.27 1.97 19.95
N LYS A 133 -6.51 1.12 20.65
CA LYS A 133 -5.17 0.69 20.22
C LYS A 133 -5.26 0.05 18.84
N VAL A 134 -4.46 0.55 17.89
CA VAL A 134 -4.43 0.00 16.53
C VAL A 134 -3.42 -1.14 16.45
N ASP A 135 -3.89 -2.32 16.04
CA ASP A 135 -3.01 -3.42 15.65
C ASP A 135 -2.47 -3.19 14.24
N TRP A 136 -1.16 -2.98 14.13
CA TRP A 136 -0.46 -2.79 12.85
C TRP A 136 0.09 -4.09 12.26
N ASP A 137 -0.31 -5.26 12.78
CA ASP A 137 0.21 -6.59 12.44
C ASP A 137 1.63 -6.89 12.91
N GLY A 138 2.12 -6.17 13.91
CA GLY A 138 3.44 -6.35 14.50
C GLY A 138 4.11 -5.04 14.89
N GLU A 139 5.40 -5.10 15.19
CA GLU A 139 6.23 -3.92 15.42
C GLU A 139 6.48 -3.18 14.10
N VAL A 140 6.02 -1.93 14.00
CA VAL A 140 6.23 -1.09 12.83
C VAL A 140 7.67 -0.59 12.78
N LEU A 141 8.40 -0.98 11.74
CA LEU A 141 9.80 -0.62 11.54
C LEU A 141 9.94 0.72 10.78
N GLY A 142 9.05 0.97 9.82
CA GLY A 142 9.10 2.12 8.94
C GLY A 142 8.36 1.87 7.63
N LEU A 143 8.80 2.55 6.56
CA LEU A 143 8.20 2.44 5.23
C LEU A 143 9.00 1.53 4.28
N ASN A 144 8.30 0.92 3.33
CA ASN A 144 8.88 0.15 2.25
C ASN A 144 9.65 1.08 1.29
N PRO A 145 10.93 0.81 0.97
CA PRO A 145 11.71 1.63 0.04
C PRO A 145 11.17 1.60 -1.39
N ASN A 146 10.29 0.66 -1.75
CA ASN A 146 9.62 0.63 -3.04
C ASN A 146 8.56 1.75 -3.15
N ILE A 147 9.00 2.94 -3.55
CA ILE A 147 8.16 4.11 -3.74
C ILE A 147 7.51 4.05 -5.12
N ARG A 148 6.20 4.25 -5.16
CA ARG A 148 5.41 4.24 -6.40
C ARG A 148 4.64 5.55 -6.52
N ILE A 149 4.65 6.10 -7.73
CA ILE A 149 3.90 7.28 -8.09
C ILE A 149 2.83 6.87 -9.07
N TYR A 150 1.59 7.28 -8.82
CA TYR A 150 0.47 7.05 -9.71
C TYR A 150 -0.13 8.37 -10.17
N ARG A 151 -0.36 8.48 -11.47
CA ARG A 151 -1.25 9.49 -12.05
C ARG A 151 -2.40 8.80 -12.77
N TYR A 152 -3.61 9.27 -12.51
CA TYR A 152 -4.81 8.85 -13.23
C TYR A 152 -5.46 10.07 -13.88
N THR A 153 -5.63 10.02 -15.20
CA THR A 153 -6.41 11.00 -15.98
C THR A 153 -7.82 10.47 -16.24
N LYS A 154 -8.70 11.28 -16.82
CA LYS A 154 -10.06 10.85 -17.19
C LYS A 154 -10.05 9.50 -17.95
N GLY A 155 -10.90 8.56 -17.52
CA GLY A 155 -11.04 7.20 -18.08
C GLY A 155 -10.08 6.16 -17.49
N GLN A 156 -9.10 6.57 -16.67
CA GLN A 156 -8.14 5.69 -16.03
C GLN A 156 -8.67 5.17 -14.68
N PHE A 157 -8.28 3.93 -14.32
CA PHE A 157 -8.81 3.20 -13.17
C PHE A 157 -7.85 2.08 -12.72
N PHE A 158 -8.14 1.48 -11.57
CA PHE A 158 -7.56 0.22 -11.13
C PHE A 158 -8.67 -0.69 -10.60
N ARG A 159 -9.00 -1.76 -11.32
CA ARG A 159 -10.11 -2.66 -10.96
C ARG A 159 -9.86 -3.39 -9.65
N GLN A 160 -10.92 -4.00 -9.14
CA GLN A 160 -10.95 -4.84 -7.95
C GLN A 160 -9.77 -5.82 -7.88
N HIS A 161 -9.04 -5.77 -6.78
CA HIS A 161 -7.88 -6.61 -6.50
C HIS A 161 -7.63 -6.74 -4.99
N TYR A 162 -6.71 -7.63 -4.66
CA TYR A 162 -6.07 -7.73 -3.36
C TYR A 162 -4.61 -7.34 -3.50
N ASP A 163 -4.07 -6.65 -2.50
CA ASP A 163 -2.66 -6.35 -2.41
C ASP A 163 -1.96 -7.42 -1.56
N GLU A 164 -0.83 -7.93 -2.03
CA GLU A 164 -0.06 -8.98 -1.35
C GLU A 164 1.04 -8.41 -0.44
N SER A 165 1.34 -9.12 0.64
CA SER A 165 2.49 -8.81 1.48
C SER A 165 3.81 -9.16 0.78
N VAL A 166 4.80 -8.29 0.90
CA VAL A 166 6.15 -8.48 0.37
C VAL A 166 7.13 -8.59 1.53
N GLN A 167 8.06 -9.55 1.46
CA GLN A 167 9.17 -9.67 2.40
C GLN A 167 10.23 -8.61 2.08
N VAL A 168 10.68 -7.88 3.10
CA VAL A 168 11.61 -6.74 2.94
C VAL A 168 12.73 -6.84 3.98
N MET A 169 13.95 -6.46 3.60
CA MET A 169 15.03 -6.20 4.55
C MET A 169 15.04 -4.69 4.84
N HIS A 170 14.82 -4.29 6.08
CA HIS A 170 14.60 -2.90 6.47
C HIS A 170 15.65 -2.40 7.47
N GLY A 171 16.05 -1.13 7.36
CA GLY A 171 16.98 -0.49 8.29
C GLY A 171 18.46 -0.84 8.07
N THR A 172 19.31 -0.31 8.95
CA THR A 172 20.76 -0.57 8.97
C THR A 172 21.20 -0.77 10.44
N PRO A 173 21.60 -1.99 10.87
CA PRO A 173 21.72 -3.21 10.08
C PRO A 173 20.35 -3.73 9.58
N PRO A 174 20.31 -4.48 8.45
CA PRO A 174 19.05 -4.94 7.88
C PRO A 174 18.31 -5.96 8.77
N VAL A 175 17.05 -5.68 9.05
CA VAL A 175 16.12 -6.55 9.79
C VAL A 175 15.08 -7.11 8.82
N LYS A 176 14.76 -8.40 8.94
CA LYS A 176 13.70 -9.03 8.14
C LYS A 176 12.33 -8.54 8.62
N GLY A 177 11.53 -8.00 7.70
CA GLY A 177 10.15 -7.62 7.91
C GLY A 177 9.26 -7.98 6.72
N ARG A 178 7.99 -7.63 6.81
CA ARG A 178 7.02 -7.77 5.71
C ARG A 178 6.10 -6.56 5.65
N THR A 179 5.56 -6.27 4.47
CA THR A 179 4.56 -5.22 4.33
C THR A 179 3.19 -5.70 4.83
N SER A 180 2.47 -4.88 5.60
CA SER A 180 1.14 -5.23 6.15
C SER A 180 0.04 -4.19 5.89
N TRP A 181 0.41 -2.93 5.66
CA TRP A 181 -0.54 -1.87 5.33
C TRP A 181 -0.06 -1.09 4.12
N THR A 182 -0.95 -0.82 3.17
CA THR A 182 -0.69 0.12 2.07
C THR A 182 -0.88 1.55 2.57
N LEU A 183 0.06 2.43 2.27
CA LEU A 183 -0.01 3.87 2.49
C LEU A 183 -0.20 4.58 1.15
N LEU A 184 -1.32 5.30 0.97
CA LEU A 184 -1.57 6.18 -0.17
C LEU A 184 -1.63 7.63 0.29
N ILE A 185 -0.75 8.48 -0.20
CA ILE A 185 -0.79 9.94 0.03
C ILE A 185 -1.39 10.60 -1.20
N TYR A 186 -2.58 11.18 -1.07
CA TYR A 186 -3.28 11.87 -2.15
C TYR A 186 -2.75 13.30 -2.29
N LEU A 187 -2.23 13.64 -3.47
CA LEU A 187 -1.69 14.98 -3.75
C LEU A 187 -2.71 15.90 -4.43
N SER A 188 -3.74 15.34 -5.05
CA SER A 188 -4.80 16.09 -5.74
C SER A 188 -6.17 15.48 -5.46
N THR A 189 -7.21 16.22 -5.83
CA THR A 189 -8.58 15.72 -5.91
C THR A 189 -9.06 15.66 -7.36
N CYS A 190 -10.03 14.79 -7.63
CA CYS A 190 -10.65 14.64 -8.95
C CYS A 190 -12.12 14.24 -8.80
N SER A 191 -12.88 14.25 -9.90
CA SER A 191 -14.21 13.63 -9.96
C SER A 191 -14.08 12.13 -10.23
N GLY A 192 -14.82 11.31 -9.50
CA GLY A 192 -14.57 9.86 -9.45
C GLY A 192 -13.22 9.56 -8.80
N GLY A 193 -12.59 8.45 -9.17
CA GLY A 193 -11.25 8.11 -8.69
C GLY A 193 -11.18 7.68 -7.22
N GLU A 194 -12.32 7.50 -6.53
CA GLU A 194 -12.35 7.10 -5.12
C GLU A 194 -11.72 5.72 -4.93
N THR A 195 -11.23 5.44 -3.72
CA THR A 195 -10.77 4.10 -3.34
C THR A 195 -11.94 3.40 -2.65
N ALA A 196 -12.46 2.35 -3.27
CA ALA A 196 -13.63 1.61 -2.78
C ALA A 196 -13.23 0.22 -2.29
N PHE A 197 -13.71 -0.14 -1.11
CA PHE A 197 -13.46 -1.42 -0.45
C PHE A 197 -14.76 -2.22 -0.36
N TYR A 198 -14.67 -3.53 -0.55
CA TYR A 198 -15.80 -4.46 -0.58
C TYR A 198 -15.64 -5.50 0.53
N PRO A 199 -16.07 -5.21 1.77
CA PRO A 199 -16.08 -6.20 2.84
C PRO A 199 -16.96 -7.39 2.48
N GLU A 200 -16.47 -8.61 2.70
CA GLU A 200 -17.29 -9.81 2.54
C GLU A 200 -18.14 -10.06 3.79
N LEU A 201 -19.34 -10.60 3.62
CA LEU A 201 -20.13 -11.07 4.76
C LEU A 201 -19.46 -12.31 5.33
N GLY A 202 -19.07 -12.24 6.61
CA GLY A 202 -18.46 -13.35 7.31
C GLY A 202 -19.27 -14.65 7.16
N LEU A 203 -18.55 -15.76 6.97
CA LEU A 203 -19.04 -17.14 6.79
C LEU A 203 -20.03 -17.63 7.88
N GLY A 204 -20.23 -16.87 8.96
CA GLY A 204 -21.22 -17.14 10.02
C GLY A 204 -22.65 -16.67 9.71
N SER A 205 -22.88 -15.96 8.61
CA SER A 205 -24.22 -15.49 8.25
C SER A 205 -25.06 -16.63 7.68
N LYS A 206 -25.91 -17.20 8.55
CA LYS A 206 -26.84 -18.31 8.28
C LYS A 206 -27.38 -18.30 6.84
N LYS A 207 -27.06 -19.34 6.07
CA LYS A 207 -27.66 -19.67 4.76
C LYS A 207 -29.18 -19.60 4.87
N GLY A 208 -29.82 -18.62 4.23
CA GLY A 208 -31.29 -18.62 4.12
C GLY A 208 -32.01 -17.29 3.95
N LYS A 209 -31.35 -16.13 4.06
CA LYS A 209 -31.94 -14.85 3.63
C LYS A 209 -31.16 -14.36 2.42
N ALA A 210 -31.87 -13.83 1.41
CA ALA A 210 -31.26 -13.15 0.27
C ALA A 210 -30.24 -12.14 0.80
N GLN A 211 -28.97 -12.49 0.70
CA GLN A 211 -27.89 -11.75 1.33
C GLN A 211 -27.68 -10.50 0.48
N CYS A 212 -28.19 -9.35 0.92
CA CYS A 212 -27.76 -8.07 0.36
C CYS A 212 -26.26 -7.96 0.65
N GLN A 213 -25.45 -7.90 -0.42
CA GLN A 213 -24.03 -7.59 -0.29
C GLN A 213 -23.92 -6.27 0.48
N PRO A 214 -23.03 -6.17 1.49
CA PRO A 214 -22.84 -4.94 2.23
C PRO A 214 -22.42 -3.83 1.25
N GLU A 215 -22.86 -2.61 1.53
CA GLU A 215 -22.46 -1.48 0.71
C GLU A 215 -20.95 -1.30 0.78
N PRO A 216 -20.30 -0.94 -0.34
CA PRO A 216 -18.86 -0.73 -0.35
C PRO A 216 -18.49 0.47 0.53
N VAL A 217 -17.39 0.34 1.26
CA VAL A 217 -16.80 1.47 2.00
C VAL A 217 -16.02 2.30 1.00
N VAL A 218 -16.51 3.51 0.70
CA VAL A 218 -15.91 4.41 -0.29
C VAL A 218 -15.13 5.51 0.42
N VAL A 219 -13.83 5.58 0.17
CA VAL A 219 -12.96 6.65 0.70
C VAL A 219 -12.71 7.68 -0.39
N GLY A 220 -13.28 8.87 -0.21
CA GLY A 220 -12.98 10.05 -1.02
C GLY A 220 -11.57 10.57 -0.77
N MET A 221 -10.99 11.27 -1.75
CA MET A 221 -9.66 11.85 -1.61
C MET A 221 -9.74 13.32 -1.17
N GLU A 222 -8.89 13.70 -0.22
CA GLU A 222 -8.65 15.08 0.18
C GLU A 222 -7.19 15.42 -0.14
N THR A 223 -6.91 16.65 -0.59
CA THR A 223 -5.53 17.05 -0.92
C THR A 223 -4.65 16.99 0.34
N GLY A 224 -3.57 16.23 0.27
CA GLY A 224 -2.63 16.03 1.37
C GLY A 224 -3.07 15.01 2.42
N MET A 225 -4.18 14.30 2.19
CA MET A 225 -4.63 13.21 3.05
C MET A 225 -3.85 11.92 2.74
N ALA A 226 -3.51 11.18 3.79
CA ALA A 226 -3.06 9.79 3.69
C ALA A 226 -4.18 8.80 4.00
N LEU A 227 -4.24 7.71 3.25
CA LEU A 227 -5.07 6.53 3.49
C LEU A 227 -4.17 5.35 3.82
N LEU A 228 -4.50 4.67 4.92
CA LEU A 228 -3.90 3.42 5.35
C LEU A 228 -4.96 2.33 5.27
N HIS A 229 -4.69 1.25 4.55
CA HIS A 229 -5.55 0.07 4.55
C HIS A 229 -4.73 -1.20 4.68
N ARG A 230 -5.29 -2.22 5.36
CA ARG A 230 -4.65 -3.54 5.46
C ARG A 230 -4.48 -4.15 4.07
N HIS A 231 -3.39 -4.89 3.91
CA HIS A 231 -3.18 -5.78 2.77
C HIS A 231 -2.53 -7.10 3.21
N GLY A 232 -2.32 -8.04 2.29
CA GLY A 232 -1.93 -9.41 2.62
C GLY A 232 -3.13 -10.25 3.06
N ASP A 233 -2.97 -11.04 4.11
CA ASP A 233 -3.97 -12.02 4.57
C ASP A 233 -5.30 -11.39 4.97
N GLU A 234 -5.27 -10.14 5.46
CA GLU A 234 -6.43 -9.35 5.90
C GLU A 234 -6.85 -8.30 4.84
N CYS A 235 -6.37 -8.42 3.59
CA CYS A 235 -6.71 -7.46 2.54
C CYS A 235 -8.19 -7.54 2.18
N LEU A 236 -8.89 -6.41 2.24
CA LEU A 236 -10.20 -6.29 1.61
C LEU A 236 -10.06 -6.24 0.09
N LEU A 237 -11.04 -6.81 -0.62
CA LEU A 237 -11.17 -6.58 -2.06
C LEU A 237 -11.38 -5.08 -2.27
N HIS A 238 -10.58 -4.45 -3.12
CA HIS A 238 -10.66 -3.01 -3.31
C HIS A 238 -10.29 -2.57 -4.72
N GLU A 239 -10.76 -1.39 -5.11
CA GLU A 239 -10.49 -0.80 -6.41
C GLU A 239 -10.21 0.71 -6.30
N GLY A 240 -9.44 1.22 -7.25
CA GLY A 240 -9.42 2.65 -7.56
C GLY A 240 -10.42 2.91 -8.68
N ARG A 241 -11.54 3.55 -8.36
CA ARG A 241 -12.62 3.83 -9.31
C ARG A 241 -12.11 4.68 -10.48
N GLU A 242 -12.89 4.70 -11.55
CA GLU A 242 -12.57 5.49 -12.73
C GLU A 242 -12.56 6.98 -12.43
N VAL A 243 -11.51 7.68 -12.87
CA VAL A 243 -11.47 9.14 -12.86
C VAL A 243 -12.38 9.64 -13.98
N THR A 244 -13.38 10.44 -13.65
CA THR A 244 -14.35 10.99 -14.61
C THR A 244 -14.05 12.43 -15.01
N GLY A 245 -13.23 13.14 -14.23
CA GLY A 245 -12.75 14.49 -14.53
C GLY A 245 -11.59 14.91 -13.63
N GLY A 246 -10.68 15.73 -14.16
CA GLY A 246 -9.45 16.14 -13.47
C GLY A 246 -8.34 15.08 -13.53
N GLU A 247 -7.37 15.21 -12.62
CA GLU A 247 -6.23 14.29 -12.47
C GLU A 247 -6.03 13.89 -11.01
N LYS A 248 -5.88 12.58 -10.76
CA LYS A 248 -5.55 12.02 -9.45
C LYS A 248 -4.06 11.71 -9.38
N TRP A 249 -3.37 12.29 -8.40
CA TRP A 249 -1.96 12.06 -8.11
C TRP A 249 -1.79 11.40 -6.74
N VAL A 250 -1.04 10.30 -6.69
CA VAL A 250 -0.82 9.51 -5.48
C VAL A 250 0.64 9.10 -5.32
N ILE A 251 1.19 9.26 -4.12
CA ILE A 251 2.42 8.59 -3.69
C ILE A 251 2.02 7.35 -2.89
N ARG A 252 2.59 6.20 -3.21
CA ARG A 252 2.41 4.96 -2.45
C ARG A 252 3.72 4.47 -1.86
N SER A 253 3.62 4.05 -0.61
CA SER A 253 4.55 3.13 0.06
C SER A 253 3.71 2.14 0.89
N ASP A 254 4.34 1.32 1.71
CA ASP A 254 3.67 0.34 2.56
C ASP A 254 4.35 0.32 3.95
N LEU A 255 3.60 0.14 5.04
CA LEU A 255 4.19 -0.07 6.37
C LEU A 255 4.92 -1.42 6.40
N VAL A 256 6.16 -1.42 6.88
CA VAL A 256 6.96 -2.63 7.11
C VAL A 256 6.88 -2.99 8.59
N VAL A 257 6.53 -4.24 8.87
CA VAL A 257 6.40 -4.76 10.23
C VAL A 257 7.24 -5.99 10.48
N ARG A 258 7.65 -6.16 11.74
CA ARG A 258 8.24 -7.37 12.30
C ARG A 258 7.20 -8.06 13.20
N ARG A 259 6.90 -9.32 12.89
CA ARG A 259 6.18 -10.23 13.79
C ARG A 259 7.19 -11.14 14.50
#